data_AF-A0A0D0DDA2-F1
#
_entry.id   AF-A0A0D0DDA2-F1
#
_cell.length_a   1.000
_cell.length_b   1.000
_cell.length_c   1.000
_cell.angle_alpha   90.00
_cell.angle_beta   90.00
_cell.angle_gamma   90.00
#
_symmetry.space_group_name_H-M   'P 1'
#
loop_
_entity.id
_entity.type
_entity.pdbx_description
1 polymer ?
#
loop_
_entity_poly.entity_id
_entity_poly.type
_entity_poly.pdbx_seq_one_letter_code
_entity_poly.pdbx_strand_id
1 'polypeptide(L)' 'PSTPARKGPNPLLFLGLSLVSCGAFFLVVKYREATHPASKQPRHHDNPLVPPRH' A
#
# COMPACT_ATOMS: atom_id res chain seq x y z
N PRO A 1 20.50 -38.24 -20.58
CA PRO A 1 20.38 -36.78 -20.35
C PRO A 1 20.19 -36.48 -18.85
N SER A 2 21.16 -35.83 -18.21
CA SER A 2 21.01 -35.37 -16.83
C SER A 2 20.07 -34.17 -16.81
N THR A 3 19.02 -34.23 -16.00
CA THR A 3 18.11 -33.11 -15.76
C THR A 3 18.90 -31.97 -15.11
N PRO A 4 18.77 -30.72 -15.59
CA PRO A 4 19.46 -29.60 -14.97
C PRO A 4 18.99 -29.43 -13.53
N ALA A 5 19.94 -29.31 -12.59
CA ALA A 5 19.62 -29.06 -11.19
C ALA A 5 18.85 -27.75 -11.08
N ARG A 6 17.61 -27.82 -10.59
CA ARG A 6 16.71 -26.66 -10.48
C ARG A 6 17.23 -25.76 -9.35
N LYS A 7 17.93 -24.68 -9.71
CA LYS A 7 18.41 -23.67 -8.74
C LYS A 7 17.19 -23.03 -8.08
N GLY A 8 17.09 -23.17 -6.75
CA GLY A 8 16.01 -22.57 -5.97
C GLY A 8 16.02 -21.05 -6.05
N PRO A 9 14.89 -20.39 -5.72
CA PRO A 9 14.80 -18.93 -5.71
C PRO A 9 15.81 -18.33 -4.73
N ASN A 10 16.41 -17.20 -5.11
CA ASN A 10 17.37 -16.50 -4.26
C ASN A 10 16.62 -15.75 -3.14
N PRO A 11 16.78 -16.13 -1.85
CA PRO A 11 16.05 -15.51 -0.75
C PRO A 11 16.38 -14.02 -0.58
N LEU A 12 17.59 -13.59 -0.95
CA LEU A 12 17.99 -12.19 -0.88
C LEU A 12 17.24 -11.33 -1.90
N LEU A 13 16.93 -11.88 -3.08
CA LEU A 13 16.10 -11.18 -4.07
C LEU A 13 14.67 -11.03 -3.57
N PHE A 14 14.12 -12.06 -2.93
CA PHE A 14 12.79 -11.99 -2.34
C PHE A 14 12.71 -10.95 -1.22
N LEU A 15 13.70 -10.95 -0.32
CA LEU A 15 13.79 -9.97 0.76
C LEU A 15 13.93 -8.54 0.20
N GLY A 16 14.84 -8.34 -0.76
CA GLY A 16 15.04 -7.03 -1.40
C GLY A 16 13.76 -6.52 -2.07
N LEU A 17 13.08 -7.37 -2.84
CA LEU A 17 11.82 -7.02 -3.49
C LEU A 17 10.73 -6.63 -2.49
N SER A 18 10.66 -7.35 -1.36
CA SER A 18 9.69 -7.09 -0.30
C SER A 18 9.95 -5.75 0.39
N LEU A 19 11.22 -5.48 0.73
CA LEU A 19 11.62 -4.21 1.36
C LEU A 19 11.40 -3.02 0.44
N VAL A 20 11.74 -3.13 -0.84
CA VAL A 20 11.50 -2.08 -1.84
C VAL A 20 10.00 -1.81 -2.00
N SER A 21 9.18 -2.87 -2.10
CA SER A 21 7.73 -2.72 -2.23
C SER A 21 7.11 -2.05 -1.00
N CYS A 22 7.53 -2.48 0.19
CA CYS A 22 7.07 -1.90 1.45
C CYS A 22 7.49 -0.42 1.57
N GLY A 23 8.75 -0.10 1.27
CA GLY A 23 9.28 1.27 1.30
C GLY A 23 8.56 2.19 0.32
N ALA A 24 8.35 1.74 -0.92
CA ALA A 24 7.60 2.49 -1.93
C ALA A 24 6.16 2.77 -1.47
N PHE A 25 5.46 1.75 -0.95
CA PHE A 25 4.11 1.91 -0.41
C PHE A 25 4.07 2.91 0.76
N PHE A 26 5.00 2.78 1.71
CA PHE A 26 5.09 3.69 2.86
C PHE A 26 5.30 5.15 2.43
N LEU A 27 6.22 5.40 1.49
CA LEU A 27 6.46 6.73 0.95
C LEU A 27 5.21 7.31 0.26
N VAL A 28 4.51 6.50 -0.54
CA VAL A 28 3.26 6.93 -1.20
C VAL A 28 2.19 7.26 -0.17
N VAL A 29 2.02 6.45 0.87
CA VAL A 29 1.04 6.71 1.94
C VAL A 29 1.38 8.03 2.65
N LYS A 30 2.64 8.23 3.04
CA LYS A 30 3.06 9.47 3.71
C LYS A 30 2.92 10.71 2.85
N TYR A 31 3.22 10.59 1.56
CA TYR A 31 2.99 11.66 0.60
C TYR A 31 1.50 12.01 0.50
N ARG A 32 0.62 11.00 0.43
CA ARG A 32 -0.84 11.20 0.38
C ARG A 32 -1.39 11.78 1.68
N GLU A 33 -0.88 11.38 2.84
CA GLU A 33 -1.25 11.99 4.12
C GLU A 33 -0.98 13.50 4.12
N ALA A 34 0.17 13.92 3.58
CA ALA A 34 0.55 15.33 3.52
C ALA A 34 -0.23 16.12 2.45
N THR A 35 -0.46 15.53 1.29
CA THR A 35 -1.01 16.24 0.11
C THR A 35 -2.53 16.13 -0.02
N HIS A 36 -3.11 14.99 0.36
CA HIS A 36 -4.52 14.66 0.17
C HIS A 36 -5.10 14.00 1.43
N PRO A 37 -5.06 14.67 2.61
CA PRO A 37 -5.57 14.08 3.83
C PRO A 37 -7.06 13.79 3.69
N ALA A 38 -7.47 12.56 4.03
CA ALA A 38 -8.86 12.12 3.96
C ALA A 38 -9.82 12.99 4.79
N SER A 39 -9.31 13.67 5.84
CA SER A 39 -10.06 14.62 6.64
C SER A 39 -10.41 15.93 5.91
N LYS A 40 -9.70 16.28 4.83
CA LYS A 40 -9.99 17.46 4.00
C LYS A 40 -10.86 17.14 2.79
N GLN A 41 -11.09 15.87 2.49
CA GLN A 41 -12.03 15.52 1.44
C GLN A 41 -13.43 15.94 1.90
N PRO A 42 -14.24 16.58 1.03
CA PRO A 42 -15.63 16.85 1.35
C PRO A 42 -16.26 15.53 1.79
N ARG A 43 -16.86 15.50 2.98
CA ARG A 43 -17.71 14.37 3.36
C ARG A 43 -18.76 14.28 2.27
N HIS A 44 -18.69 13.23 1.47
CA HIS A 44 -19.70 12.94 0.47
C HIS A 44 -20.97 12.80 1.28
N HIS A 45 -21.86 13.80 1.11
CA HIS A 45 -23.11 14.03 1.84
C HIS A 45 -23.45 12.86 2.76
N ASP A 46 -23.23 13.05 4.07
CA ASP A 46 -23.47 12.03 5.09
C ASP A 46 -24.73 11.25 4.69
N ASN A 47 -24.58 9.93 4.50
CA ASN A 47 -25.63 9.02 4.02
C ASN A 47 -27.00 9.46 4.56
N PRO A 48 -28.10 9.43 3.80
CA PRO A 48 -29.44 9.85 4.27
C PRO A 48 -29.90 9.23 5.61
N LEU A 49 -29.25 8.17 6.11
CA LEU A 49 -29.46 7.60 7.44
C LEU A 49 -28.62 8.22 8.58
N VAL A 50 -27.73 9.19 8.31
CA VAL A 50 -26.94 9.86 9.34
C VAL A 50 -27.74 11.05 9.86
N PRO A 51 -28.19 11.02 11.13
CA PRO A 51 -29.03 12.09 11.66
C PRO A 51 -28.23 13.40 11.78
N PRO A 52 -28.89 14.56 11.60
CA PRO A 52 -28.26 15.86 11.82
C PRO A 52 -27.75 15.96 13.26
N ARG A 53 -26.53 16.50 13.44
CA ARG A 53 -26.04 16.91 14.76
C ARG A 53 -26.59 18.31 15.04
N HIS A 54 -27.51 18.41 16.00
CA HIS A 54 -27.99 19.65 16.60
C HIS A 54 -27.22 19.92 17.90
#